data_AF-A0A7S3LA65-F1
#
_entry.id   AF-A0A7S3LA65-F1
#
_cell.length_a   1.000
_cell.length_b   1.000
_cell.length_c   1.000
_cell.angle_alpha   90.00
_cell.angle_beta   90.00
_cell.angle_gamma   90.00
#
_symmetry.space_group_name_H-M   'P 1'
#
loop_
_entity.id
_entity.type
_entity.pdbx_description
1 polymer ?
#
loop_
_entity_poly.entity_id
_entity_poly.type
_entity_poly.pdbx_seq_one_letter_code
_entity_poly.pdbx_strand_id
1 'polypeptide(L)'
;MAGFLATVSLSSASNVVQKWTPFTDEVFSTLVSVIFITKAVGSLAEAVLGAPTLLPGLVTLSLALTTYGVTKVFKKARNSSFGTRAVRAAISNFAPTLGVAAACVLALWVKGRHGVVLAALKLPQQQFGTTIGRSWLVPLFDLPIWARWAAALPAAMATVVLFFEHAITHRLINAPRFQMKKGRSRAVSLTDGMHADAGVLALLTVVQSLLGLPWLTAATVRSLAHVQALQTYDPHTGKPNGVVEQRVTNAVIHTVLGALVVANAPRQWLTRTVPPAGLMGLFFYMGSSTLTSGNALWARLVGLIARQKDKTTSPERAPRHLVKRLCAVQFTCVATLFWLSQHKTLGVLFPLVLALLPPLR
;
A
#
# COMPACT_ATOMS: atom_id res chain seq x y z
N MET A 1 10.88 -17.71 -11.07
CA MET A 1 10.30 -16.35 -10.93
C MET A 1 11.30 -15.30 -11.39
N ALA A 2 12.49 -15.21 -10.78
CA ALA A 2 13.55 -14.29 -11.23
C ALA A 2 13.86 -14.36 -12.73
N GLY A 3 13.96 -15.57 -13.30
CA GLY A 3 14.14 -15.75 -14.74
C GLY A 3 13.03 -15.10 -15.58
N PHE A 4 11.76 -15.27 -15.20
CA PHE A 4 10.64 -14.63 -15.89
C PHE A 4 10.68 -13.09 -15.74
N LEU A 5 10.99 -12.55 -14.55
CA LEU A 5 11.18 -11.11 -14.36
C LEU A 5 12.34 -10.56 -15.19
N ALA A 6 13.44 -11.31 -15.31
CA ALA A 6 14.57 -10.96 -16.17
C ALA A 6 14.15 -10.95 -17.64
N THR A 7 13.34 -11.92 -18.09
CA THR A 7 12.79 -11.87 -19.45
C THR A 7 11.91 -10.64 -19.67
N VAL A 8 11.08 -10.25 -18.70
CA VAL A 8 10.26 -9.03 -18.78
C VAL A 8 11.12 -7.78 -18.95
N SER A 9 12.21 -7.68 -18.19
CA SER A 9 13.17 -6.57 -18.26
C SER A 9 13.89 -6.50 -19.62
N LEU A 10 14.26 -7.66 -20.18
CA LEU A 10 15.01 -7.74 -21.45
C LEU A 10 14.11 -7.65 -22.69
N SER A 11 12.89 -8.20 -22.64
CA SER A 11 12.01 -8.37 -23.81
C SER A 11 11.08 -7.19 -24.07
N SER A 12 11.34 -6.04 -23.45
CA SER A 12 10.48 -4.85 -23.53
C SER A 12 9.01 -5.08 -23.13
N ALA A 13 8.70 -6.14 -22.36
CA ALA A 13 7.31 -6.49 -22.00
C ALA A 13 6.61 -5.37 -21.20
N SER A 14 7.38 -4.55 -20.46
CA SER A 14 6.86 -3.38 -19.74
C SER A 14 6.23 -2.32 -20.67
N ASN A 15 6.48 -2.35 -21.98
CA ASN A 15 5.82 -1.44 -22.94
C ASN A 15 4.31 -1.70 -23.03
N VAL A 16 3.84 -2.92 -22.70
CA VAL A 16 2.41 -3.24 -22.64
C VAL A 16 1.68 -2.33 -21.64
N VAL A 17 2.36 -1.92 -20.56
CA VAL A 17 1.83 -1.04 -19.51
C VAL A 17 1.42 0.32 -20.06
N GLN A 18 2.08 0.81 -21.12
CA GLN A 18 1.73 2.08 -21.76
C GLN A 18 0.35 2.02 -22.45
N LYS A 19 -0.09 0.84 -22.87
CA LYS A 19 -1.39 0.61 -23.50
C LYS A 19 -2.52 0.48 -22.50
N TRP A 20 -2.23 0.33 -21.21
CA TRP A 20 -3.25 0.18 -20.19
C TRP A 20 -4.03 1.47 -20.02
N THR A 21 -5.33 1.38 -19.82
CA THR A 21 -6.17 2.56 -19.54
C THR A 21 -6.20 2.85 -18.04
N PRO A 22 -6.73 4.02 -17.61
CA PRO A 22 -6.96 4.28 -16.19
C PRO A 22 -7.94 3.31 -15.51
N PHE A 23 -8.70 2.53 -16.29
CA PHE A 23 -9.66 1.54 -15.78
C PHE A 23 -8.99 0.54 -14.83
N THR A 24 -7.83 0.01 -15.23
CA THR A 24 -7.07 -0.98 -14.44
C THR A 24 -6.52 -0.37 -13.16
N ASP A 25 -5.97 0.85 -13.24
CA ASP A 25 -5.42 1.56 -12.09
C ASP A 25 -6.51 1.89 -11.06
N GLU A 26 -7.70 2.29 -11.53
CA GLU A 26 -8.87 2.58 -10.69
C GLU A 26 -9.42 1.32 -9.99
N VAL A 27 -9.55 0.20 -10.71
CA VAL A 27 -10.00 -1.10 -10.15
C VAL A 27 -9.00 -1.58 -9.10
N PHE A 28 -7.70 -1.59 -9.42
CA PHE A 28 -6.66 -2.05 -8.51
C PHE A 28 -6.53 -1.16 -7.27
N SER A 29 -6.52 0.16 -7.45
CA SER A 29 -6.48 1.11 -6.32
C SER A 29 -7.68 0.95 -5.39
N THR A 30 -8.88 0.73 -5.95
CA THR A 30 -10.08 0.42 -5.15
C THR A 30 -9.93 -0.90 -4.40
N LEU A 31 -9.48 -1.96 -5.08
CA LEU A 31 -9.26 -3.27 -4.49
C LEU A 31 -8.31 -3.19 -3.29
N VAL A 32 -7.13 -2.58 -3.47
CA VAL A 32 -6.16 -2.40 -2.38
C VAL A 32 -6.78 -1.63 -1.23
N SER A 33 -7.53 -0.56 -1.51
CA SER A 33 -8.18 0.22 -0.47
C SER A 33 -9.22 -0.58 0.32
N VAL A 34 -10.03 -1.41 -0.37
CA VAL A 34 -11.00 -2.32 0.26
C VAL A 34 -10.29 -3.38 1.11
N ILE A 35 -9.17 -3.94 0.65
CA ILE A 35 -8.35 -4.87 1.43
C ILE A 35 -7.84 -4.22 2.72
N PHE A 36 -7.32 -2.99 2.66
CA PHE A 36 -6.85 -2.28 3.85
C PHE A 36 -7.98 -2.02 4.85
N ILE A 37 -9.15 -1.58 4.38
CA ILE A 37 -10.32 -1.33 5.24
C ILE A 37 -10.81 -2.63 5.88
N THR A 38 -11.00 -3.68 5.09
CA THR A 38 -11.51 -4.97 5.59
C THR A 38 -10.53 -5.64 6.54
N LYS A 39 -9.22 -5.57 6.31
CA LYS A 39 -8.21 -6.06 7.25
C LYS A 39 -8.18 -5.26 8.55
N ALA A 40 -8.28 -3.94 8.49
CA ALA A 40 -8.36 -3.11 9.69
C ALA A 40 -9.62 -3.41 10.52
N VAL A 41 -10.78 -3.45 9.87
CA VAL A 41 -12.06 -3.75 10.54
C VAL A 41 -12.08 -5.17 11.10
N GLY A 42 -11.64 -6.17 10.32
CA GLY A 42 -11.59 -7.56 10.75
C GLY A 42 -10.68 -7.76 11.96
N SER A 43 -9.47 -7.20 11.93
CA SER A 43 -8.53 -7.31 13.06
C SER A 43 -9.05 -6.58 14.31
N LEU A 44 -9.73 -5.44 14.15
CA LEU A 44 -10.37 -4.75 15.29
C LEU A 44 -11.56 -5.53 15.83
N ALA A 45 -12.38 -6.13 14.96
CA ALA A 45 -13.51 -6.96 15.38
C ALA A 45 -13.03 -8.18 16.17
N GLU A 46 -12.01 -8.89 15.67
CA GLU A 46 -11.37 -10.00 16.40
C GLU A 46 -10.81 -9.56 17.76
N ALA A 47 -10.14 -8.41 17.82
CA ALA A 47 -9.57 -7.89 19.06
C ALA A 47 -10.64 -7.45 20.08
N VAL A 48 -11.76 -6.90 19.63
CA VAL A 48 -12.86 -6.45 20.49
C VAL A 48 -13.70 -7.65 20.96
N LEU A 49 -14.07 -8.54 20.05
CA LEU A 49 -14.89 -9.72 20.36
C LEU A 49 -14.10 -10.77 21.16
N GLY A 50 -12.78 -10.84 20.97
CA GLY A 50 -11.89 -11.72 21.73
C GLY A 50 -11.44 -11.14 23.08
N ALA A 51 -11.87 -9.94 23.45
CA ALA A 51 -11.50 -9.34 24.72
C ALA A 51 -12.24 -10.02 25.89
N PRO A 52 -11.56 -10.29 27.03
CA PRO A 52 -12.17 -10.99 28.17
C PRO A 52 -13.27 -10.16 28.84
N THR A 53 -13.21 -8.84 28.73
CA THR A 53 -14.21 -7.90 29.25
C THR A 53 -14.43 -6.76 28.25
N LEU A 54 -15.52 -6.01 28.45
CA LEU A 54 -15.86 -4.87 27.58
C LEU A 54 -14.79 -3.77 27.59
N LEU A 55 -14.11 -3.56 28.72
CA LEU A 55 -13.17 -2.44 28.88
C LEU A 55 -11.95 -2.52 27.93
N PRO A 56 -11.16 -3.62 27.88
CA PRO A 56 -10.09 -3.77 26.88
C PRO A 56 -10.55 -3.67 25.43
N GLY A 57 -11.77 -4.15 25.13
CA GLY A 57 -12.38 -4.00 23.81
C GLY A 57 -12.64 -2.54 23.45
N LEU A 58 -13.26 -1.78 24.36
CA LEU A 58 -13.49 -0.34 24.18
C LEU A 58 -12.18 0.45 24.06
N VAL A 59 -11.16 0.11 24.85
CA VAL A 59 -9.84 0.73 24.75
C VAL A 59 -9.18 0.43 23.41
N THR A 60 -9.29 -0.81 22.90
CA THR A 60 -8.80 -1.19 21.58
C THR A 60 -9.45 -0.33 20.49
N LEU A 61 -10.77 -0.18 20.55
CA LEU A 61 -11.51 0.66 19.59
C LEU A 61 -11.13 2.14 19.74
N SER A 62 -10.99 2.66 20.95
CA SER A 62 -10.62 4.05 21.19
C SER A 62 -9.24 4.37 20.65
N LEU A 63 -8.25 3.49 20.82
CA LEU A 63 -6.91 3.64 20.25
C LEU A 63 -6.93 3.75 18.72
N ALA A 64 -7.69 2.88 18.06
CA ALA A 64 -7.84 2.91 16.61
C ALA A 64 -8.51 4.20 16.13
N LEU A 65 -9.58 4.63 16.82
CA LEU A 65 -10.28 5.88 16.54
C LEU A 65 -9.41 7.11 16.79
N THR A 66 -8.57 7.09 17.82
CA THR A 66 -7.61 8.16 18.10
C THR A 66 -6.63 8.31 16.94
N THR A 67 -6.01 7.23 16.47
CA THR A 67 -5.12 7.31 15.31
C THR A 67 -5.84 7.83 14.07
N TYR A 68 -6.99 7.25 13.73
CA TYR A 68 -7.76 7.69 12.56
C TYR A 68 -8.20 9.16 12.65
N GLY A 69 -8.76 9.57 13.79
CA GLY A 69 -9.27 10.91 14.04
C GLY A 69 -8.17 11.97 14.02
N VAL A 70 -7.09 11.76 14.77
CA VAL A 70 -5.94 12.68 14.82
C VAL A 70 -5.31 12.83 13.44
N THR A 71 -5.07 11.72 12.73
CA THR A 71 -4.52 11.78 11.37
C THR A 71 -5.43 12.55 10.42
N LYS A 72 -6.75 12.33 10.48
CA LYS A 72 -7.71 13.02 9.62
C LYS A 72 -7.76 14.53 9.90
N VAL A 73 -7.75 14.93 11.17
CA VAL A 73 -7.74 16.34 11.58
C VAL A 73 -6.44 17.02 11.16
N PHE A 74 -5.28 16.42 11.43
CA PHE A 74 -3.98 17.01 11.08
C PHE A 74 -3.73 17.03 9.57
N LYS A 75 -4.32 16.10 8.80
CA LYS A 75 -4.29 16.22 7.34
C LYS A 75 -5.03 17.44 6.84
N LYS A 76 -6.17 17.80 7.44
CA LYS A 76 -6.93 19.02 7.12
C LYS A 76 -6.19 20.30 7.47
N ALA A 77 -5.24 20.25 8.43
CA ALA A 77 -4.43 21.41 8.81
C ALA A 77 -3.64 22.02 7.64
N ARG A 78 -3.40 21.28 6.55
CA ARG A 78 -2.80 21.85 5.32
C ARG A 78 -3.58 23.05 4.77
N ASN A 79 -4.91 22.96 4.82
CA ASN A 79 -5.84 23.93 4.24
C ASN A 79 -6.43 24.88 5.29
N SER A 80 -6.02 24.79 6.56
CA SER A 80 -6.50 25.71 7.59
C SER A 80 -5.85 27.09 7.47
N SER A 81 -6.52 28.12 7.97
CA SER A 81 -5.97 29.47 8.08
C SER A 81 -4.96 29.63 9.21
N PHE A 82 -5.00 28.76 10.23
CA PHE A 82 -4.16 28.86 11.43
C PHE A 82 -2.70 28.43 11.18
N GLY A 83 -1.74 29.26 11.60
CA GLY A 83 -0.29 29.00 11.54
C GLY A 83 0.36 29.32 10.18
N THR A 84 1.68 29.23 10.10
CA THR A 84 2.42 29.46 8.84
C THR A 84 2.27 28.27 7.88
N ARG A 85 2.45 28.50 6.58
CA ARG A 85 2.36 27.43 5.57
C ARG A 85 3.33 26.27 5.84
N ALA A 86 4.54 26.58 6.30
CA ALA A 86 5.55 25.58 6.64
C ALA A 86 5.09 24.69 7.79
N VAL A 87 4.55 25.28 8.86
CA VAL A 87 4.02 24.53 10.01
C VAL A 87 2.82 23.66 9.60
N ARG A 88 1.86 24.21 8.85
CA ARG A 88 0.71 23.46 8.34
C ARG A 88 1.11 22.28 7.45
N ALA A 89 2.10 22.50 6.57
CA ALA A 89 2.64 21.46 5.70
C ALA A 89 3.33 20.36 6.51
N ALA A 90 4.14 20.72 7.51
CA ALA A 90 4.81 19.79 8.41
C ALA A 90 3.79 18.93 9.20
N ILE A 91 2.82 19.56 9.87
CA ILE A 91 1.77 18.86 10.62
C ILE A 91 1.01 17.89 9.70
N SER A 92 0.61 18.34 8.52
CA SER A 92 -0.11 17.51 7.54
C SER A 92 0.75 16.36 6.99
N ASN A 93 2.05 16.55 6.80
CA ASN A 93 2.97 15.50 6.35
C ASN A 93 3.16 14.43 7.43
N PHE A 94 3.33 14.83 8.69
CA PHE A 94 3.51 13.91 9.82
C PHE A 94 2.20 13.41 10.46
N ALA A 95 1.03 13.80 9.92
CA ALA A 95 -0.27 13.45 10.49
C ALA A 95 -0.49 11.94 10.76
N PRO A 96 -0.09 10.99 9.89
CA PRO A 96 -0.15 9.56 10.19
C PRO A 96 0.71 9.17 11.41
N THR A 97 1.94 9.67 11.46
CA THR A 97 2.89 9.44 12.57
C THR A 97 2.38 10.02 13.88
N LEU A 98 1.86 11.25 13.84
CA LEU A 98 1.27 11.92 15.00
C LEU A 98 0.02 11.18 15.51
N GLY A 99 -0.79 10.61 14.61
CA GLY A 99 -1.94 9.79 15.00
C GLY A 99 -1.54 8.50 15.72
N VAL A 100 -0.49 7.82 15.27
CA VAL A 100 0.05 6.64 15.98
C VAL A 100 0.65 7.06 17.32
N ALA A 101 1.42 8.15 17.36
CA ALA A 101 1.99 8.67 18.60
C ALA A 101 0.91 9.03 19.64
N ALA A 102 -0.19 9.66 19.21
CA ALA A 102 -1.32 9.96 20.08
C ALA A 102 -1.97 8.69 20.66
N ALA A 103 -2.11 7.63 19.86
CA ALA A 103 -2.58 6.34 20.36
C ALA A 103 -1.58 5.69 21.33
N CYS A 104 -0.27 5.79 21.10
CA CYS A 104 0.73 5.32 22.06
C CYS A 104 0.61 6.04 23.41
N VAL A 105 0.47 7.38 23.39
CA VAL A 105 0.27 8.18 24.62
C VAL A 105 -1.01 7.76 25.33
N LEU A 106 -2.12 7.59 24.60
CA LEU A 106 -3.39 7.12 25.17
C LEU A 106 -3.25 5.72 25.78
N ALA A 107 -2.57 4.79 25.10
CA ALA A 107 -2.35 3.43 25.60
C ALA A 107 -1.54 3.42 26.90
N LEU A 108 -0.47 4.23 26.98
CA LEU A 108 0.33 4.37 28.19
C LEU A 108 -0.48 4.99 29.34
N TRP A 109 -1.30 6.00 29.04
CA TRP A 109 -2.17 6.65 30.03
C TRP A 109 -3.23 5.69 30.58
N VAL A 110 -3.92 4.95 29.72
CA VAL A 110 -4.94 3.96 30.15
C VAL A 110 -4.28 2.83 30.95
N LYS A 111 -3.12 2.35 30.53
CA LYS A 111 -2.37 1.33 31.27
C LYS A 111 -1.98 1.82 32.66
N GLY A 112 -1.50 3.06 32.79
CA GLY A 112 -1.08 3.64 34.06
C GLY A 112 -2.26 3.90 35.03
N ARG A 113 -3.40 4.35 34.51
CA ARG A 113 -4.56 4.71 35.34
C ARG A 113 -5.50 3.56 35.66
N HIS A 114 -5.70 2.64 34.71
CA HIS A 114 -6.70 1.58 34.78
C HIS A 114 -6.10 0.17 34.77
N GLY A 115 -4.78 0.03 34.67
CA GLY A 115 -4.11 -1.29 34.69
C GLY A 115 -4.47 -2.21 33.51
N VAL A 116 -5.09 -1.67 32.45
CA VAL A 116 -5.58 -2.48 31.32
C VAL A 116 -4.39 -3.04 30.53
N VAL A 117 -4.33 -4.37 30.44
CA VAL A 117 -3.34 -5.08 29.62
C VAL A 117 -3.80 -5.05 28.17
N LEU A 118 -3.06 -4.34 27.32
CA LEU A 118 -3.30 -4.27 25.88
C LEU A 118 -2.40 -5.24 25.13
N ALA A 119 -2.88 -5.73 24.00
CA ALA A 119 -2.05 -6.53 23.10
C ALA A 119 -0.80 -5.73 22.68
N ALA A 120 0.37 -6.35 22.82
CA ALA A 120 1.64 -5.78 22.38
C ALA A 120 1.90 -6.11 20.91
N LEU A 121 2.70 -5.28 20.24
CA LEU A 121 3.14 -5.56 18.87
C LEU A 121 4.02 -6.81 18.88
N LYS A 122 3.59 -7.87 18.19
CA LYS A 122 4.34 -9.14 18.09
C LYS A 122 5.54 -8.96 17.17
N LEU A 123 6.66 -8.53 17.73
CA LEU A 123 7.98 -8.60 17.08
C LEU A 123 8.71 -9.84 17.63
N PRO A 124 9.46 -10.58 16.79
CA PRO A 124 10.29 -11.67 17.30
C PRO A 124 11.19 -11.10 18.39
N GLN A 125 11.38 -11.81 19.51
CA GLN A 125 12.25 -11.39 20.62
C GLN A 125 13.62 -12.09 20.61
N GLN A 126 13.73 -13.21 19.90
CA GLN A 126 14.97 -13.96 19.71
C GLN A 126 15.97 -13.20 18.81
N GLN A 127 17.25 -13.57 18.83
CA GLN A 127 18.25 -13.05 17.90
C GLN A 127 17.79 -13.24 16.44
N PHE A 128 18.19 -12.34 15.55
CA PHE A 128 17.85 -12.39 14.13
C PHE A 128 18.23 -13.76 13.54
N GLY A 129 17.25 -14.49 13.00
CA GLY A 129 17.41 -15.87 12.56
C GLY A 129 16.25 -16.37 11.70
N THR A 130 16.38 -17.60 11.22
CA THR A 130 15.35 -18.25 10.39
C THR A 130 14.22 -18.82 11.25
N THR A 131 12.99 -18.84 10.72
CA THR A 131 11.78 -19.21 11.48
C THR A 131 11.80 -20.63 12.04
N ILE A 132 12.49 -21.54 11.36
CA ILE A 132 12.53 -22.97 11.71
C ILE A 132 13.96 -23.45 12.03
N GLY A 133 14.91 -22.53 12.26
CA GLY A 133 16.31 -22.89 12.54
C GLY A 133 17.08 -23.46 11.34
N ARG A 134 16.54 -23.36 10.12
CA ARG A 134 17.23 -23.77 8.88
C ARG A 134 18.46 -22.90 8.58
N SER A 135 19.39 -23.42 7.79
CA SER A 135 20.45 -22.63 7.16
C SER A 135 19.86 -21.49 6.32
N TRP A 136 20.58 -20.36 6.23
CA TRP A 136 20.16 -19.22 5.41
C TRP A 136 20.09 -19.59 3.93
N LEU A 137 21.13 -20.24 3.40
CA LEU A 137 21.11 -20.76 2.04
C LEU A 137 20.16 -21.95 1.94
N VAL A 138 19.20 -21.83 1.03
CA VAL A 138 18.22 -22.88 0.71
C VAL A 138 18.88 -23.95 -0.16
N PRO A 139 18.78 -25.24 0.18
CA PRO A 139 19.33 -26.31 -0.64
C PRO A 139 18.49 -26.48 -1.92
N LEU A 140 18.96 -25.89 -3.03
CA LEU A 140 18.22 -25.85 -4.30
C LEU A 140 18.06 -27.22 -4.97
N PHE A 141 18.97 -28.16 -4.67
CA PHE A 141 19.09 -29.44 -5.37
C PHE A 141 18.47 -30.63 -4.62
N ASP A 142 17.91 -30.42 -3.43
CA ASP A 142 17.31 -31.51 -2.63
C ASP A 142 15.96 -31.97 -3.21
N LEU A 143 15.30 -31.14 -4.02
CA LEU A 143 14.02 -31.48 -4.65
C LEU A 143 14.21 -32.38 -5.87
N PRO A 144 13.29 -33.34 -6.14
CA PRO A 144 13.33 -34.15 -7.34
C PRO A 144 13.16 -33.30 -8.60
N ILE A 145 13.77 -33.73 -9.72
CA ILE A 145 13.85 -32.94 -10.96
C ILE A 145 12.46 -32.51 -11.46
N TRP A 146 11.46 -33.39 -11.40
CA TRP A 146 10.09 -33.08 -11.82
C TRP A 146 9.49 -31.90 -11.04
N ALA A 147 9.77 -31.80 -9.73
CA ALA A 147 9.23 -30.74 -8.87
C ALA A 147 9.88 -29.40 -9.20
N ARG A 148 11.16 -29.40 -9.62
CA ARG A 148 11.87 -28.19 -10.07
C ARG A 148 11.22 -27.61 -11.33
N TRP A 149 10.84 -28.47 -12.28
CA TRP A 149 10.11 -28.05 -13.49
C TRP A 149 8.67 -27.66 -13.18
N ALA A 150 7.98 -28.42 -12.32
CA ALA A 150 6.61 -28.09 -11.90
C ALA A 150 6.53 -26.73 -11.20
N ALA A 151 7.57 -26.32 -10.47
CA ALA A 151 7.65 -25.00 -9.82
C ALA A 151 7.67 -23.82 -10.83
N ALA A 152 7.92 -24.06 -12.12
CA ALA A 152 7.84 -23.02 -13.14
C ALA A 152 6.42 -22.42 -13.26
N LEU A 153 5.37 -23.22 -13.08
CA LEU A 153 3.99 -22.77 -13.16
C LEU A 153 3.62 -21.75 -12.06
N PRO A 154 3.72 -22.07 -10.75
CA PRO A 154 3.45 -21.09 -9.69
C PRO A 154 4.41 -19.90 -9.77
N ALA A 155 5.66 -20.11 -10.21
CA ALA A 155 6.59 -19.02 -10.45
C ALA A 155 6.14 -18.07 -11.56
N ALA A 156 5.53 -18.57 -12.64
CA ALA A 156 4.96 -17.73 -13.69
C ALA A 156 3.77 -16.92 -13.16
N MET A 157 2.88 -17.56 -12.38
CA MET A 157 1.73 -16.89 -11.75
C MET A 157 2.17 -15.79 -10.78
N ALA A 158 3.17 -16.06 -9.94
CA ALA A 158 3.74 -15.07 -9.03
C ALA A 158 4.42 -13.92 -9.78
N THR A 159 5.06 -14.20 -10.92
CA THR A 159 5.65 -13.17 -11.79
C THR A 159 4.56 -12.22 -12.31
N VAL A 160 3.39 -12.73 -12.70
CA VAL A 160 2.27 -11.90 -13.13
C VAL A 160 1.83 -10.95 -12.02
N VAL A 161 1.66 -11.43 -10.79
CA VAL A 161 1.30 -10.55 -9.65
C VAL A 161 2.35 -9.45 -9.47
N LEU A 162 3.63 -9.82 -9.38
CA LEU A 162 4.72 -8.86 -9.15
C LEU A 162 4.84 -7.84 -10.28
N PHE A 163 4.69 -8.28 -11.53
CA PHE A 163 4.70 -7.40 -12.68
C PHE A 163 3.56 -6.39 -12.63
N PHE A 164 2.33 -6.83 -12.33
CA PHE A 164 1.18 -5.93 -12.24
C PHE A 164 1.29 -4.97 -11.06
N GLU A 165 1.70 -5.42 -9.88
CA GLU A 165 1.91 -4.54 -8.74
C GLU A 165 2.98 -3.49 -9.03
N HIS A 166 4.10 -3.90 -9.64
CA HIS A 166 5.15 -2.98 -10.05
C HIS A 166 4.65 -1.98 -11.09
N ALA A 167 4.03 -2.46 -12.17
CA ALA A 167 3.53 -1.64 -13.27
C ALA A 167 2.47 -0.62 -12.82
N ILE A 168 1.47 -1.05 -12.05
CA ILE A 168 0.42 -0.15 -11.54
C ILE A 168 1.03 0.86 -10.57
N THR A 169 1.93 0.43 -9.69
CA THR A 169 2.62 1.36 -8.78
C THR A 169 3.41 2.40 -9.56
N HIS A 170 4.18 1.99 -10.57
CA HIS A 170 4.94 2.90 -11.44
C HIS A 170 4.02 3.91 -12.14
N ARG A 171 2.88 3.48 -12.69
CA ARG A 171 1.91 4.39 -13.32
C ARG A 171 1.29 5.37 -12.33
N LEU A 172 0.93 4.91 -11.14
CA LEU A 172 0.28 5.72 -10.12
C LEU A 172 1.21 6.80 -9.55
N ILE A 173 2.48 6.50 -9.33
CA ILE A 173 3.47 7.49 -8.89
C ILE A 173 3.86 8.44 -10.03
N ASN A 174 3.98 7.93 -11.26
CA ASN A 174 4.30 8.72 -12.45
C ASN A 174 3.10 9.43 -13.08
N ALA A 175 1.95 9.42 -12.41
CA ALA A 175 0.74 10.07 -12.89
C ALA A 175 1.01 11.56 -13.19
N PRO A 176 0.48 12.11 -14.30
CA PRO A 176 0.78 13.48 -14.73
C PRO A 176 0.56 14.56 -13.65
N ARG A 177 -0.37 14.32 -12.71
CA ARG A 177 -0.67 15.20 -11.55
C ARG A 177 0.52 15.46 -10.63
N PHE A 178 1.51 14.57 -10.59
CA PHE A 178 2.70 14.72 -9.74
C PHE A 178 3.84 15.47 -10.46
N GLN A 179 3.73 15.68 -11.78
CA GLN A 179 4.70 16.45 -12.56
C GLN A 179 6.18 16.03 -12.35
N MET A 180 6.42 14.73 -12.14
CA MET A 180 7.78 14.19 -12.04
C MET A 180 8.53 14.32 -13.37
N LYS A 181 9.83 14.60 -13.27
CA LYS A 181 10.71 14.96 -14.39
C LYS A 181 11.67 13.83 -14.76
N LYS A 182 12.16 13.06 -13.78
CA LYS A 182 13.10 11.94 -14.01
C LYS A 182 12.35 10.62 -14.19
N GLY A 183 12.95 9.70 -14.96
CA GLY A 183 12.44 8.33 -15.13
C GLY A 183 11.29 8.18 -16.12
N ARG A 184 10.88 9.24 -16.81
CA ARG A 184 9.87 9.22 -17.88
C ARG A 184 10.57 9.21 -19.24
N SER A 185 11.36 8.18 -19.55
CA SER A 185 11.94 8.09 -20.90
C SER A 185 10.84 7.77 -21.89
N ARG A 186 10.69 8.60 -22.92
CA ARG A 186 9.78 8.38 -24.05
C ARG A 186 10.37 7.43 -25.10
N ALA A 187 11.63 7.04 -24.95
CA ALA A 187 12.36 6.20 -25.89
C ALA A 187 12.68 4.84 -25.25
N VAL A 188 12.50 3.78 -26.06
CA VAL A 188 12.77 2.38 -25.73
C VAL A 188 14.26 2.24 -25.41
N SER A 189 14.60 2.30 -24.12
CA SER A 189 15.93 1.96 -23.62
C SER A 189 15.78 0.89 -22.56
N LEU A 190 16.71 -0.05 -22.53
CA LEU A 190 16.82 -1.04 -21.46
C LEU A 190 16.99 -0.37 -20.08
N THR A 191 17.45 0.88 -20.07
CA THR A 191 17.61 1.74 -18.88
C THR A 191 16.40 2.65 -18.61
N ASP A 192 15.27 2.47 -19.30
CA ASP A 192 14.03 3.16 -18.94
C ASP A 192 13.57 2.69 -17.54
N GLY A 193 12.88 3.58 -16.80
CA GLY A 193 12.59 3.39 -15.38
C GLY A 193 11.92 2.06 -15.06
N MET A 194 10.93 1.64 -15.86
CA MET A 194 10.23 0.37 -15.64
C MET A 194 11.07 -0.87 -15.96
N HIS A 195 11.90 -0.84 -17.02
CA HIS A 195 12.73 -1.99 -17.40
C HIS A 195 13.88 -2.19 -16.42
N ALA A 196 14.50 -1.10 -16.00
CA ALA A 196 15.53 -1.11 -14.96
C ALA A 196 14.97 -1.58 -13.61
N ASP A 197 13.81 -1.10 -13.20
CA ASP A 197 13.16 -1.52 -11.96
C ASP A 197 12.78 -3.02 -12.00
N ALA A 198 12.29 -3.53 -13.14
CA ALA A 198 12.02 -4.96 -13.32
C ALA A 198 13.29 -5.81 -13.22
N GLY A 199 14.42 -5.33 -13.75
CA GLY A 199 15.72 -5.98 -13.60
C GLY A 199 16.21 -6.02 -12.15
N VAL A 200 16.02 -4.92 -11.40
CA VAL A 200 16.32 -4.87 -9.96
C VAL A 200 15.42 -5.84 -9.19
N LEU A 201 14.11 -5.90 -9.50
CA LEU A 201 13.20 -6.87 -8.91
C LEU A 201 13.61 -8.32 -9.20
N ALA A 202 14.08 -8.62 -10.42
CA ALA A 202 14.60 -9.93 -10.77
C ALA A 202 15.82 -10.29 -9.92
N LEU A 203 16.78 -9.38 -9.78
CA LEU A 203 17.99 -9.58 -8.96
C LEU A 203 17.65 -9.78 -7.48
N LEU A 204 16.80 -8.91 -6.91
CA LEU A 204 16.36 -9.03 -5.52
C LEU A 204 15.62 -10.34 -5.28
N THR A 205 14.82 -10.78 -6.25
CA THR A 205 14.12 -12.07 -6.20
C THR A 205 15.11 -13.23 -6.14
N VAL A 206 16.22 -13.19 -6.88
CA VAL A 206 17.27 -14.23 -6.79
C VAL A 206 17.82 -14.27 -5.37
N VAL A 207 18.29 -13.13 -4.84
CA VAL A 207 18.89 -13.05 -3.51
C VAL A 207 17.90 -13.52 -2.42
N GLN A 208 16.66 -13.06 -2.49
CA GLN A 208 15.60 -13.47 -1.55
C GLN A 208 15.30 -14.96 -1.65
N SER A 209 15.25 -15.53 -2.86
CA SER A 209 14.99 -16.96 -3.06
C SER A 209 16.14 -17.83 -2.53
N LEU A 210 17.40 -17.43 -2.77
CA LEU A 210 18.58 -18.13 -2.27
C LEU A 210 18.63 -18.15 -0.74
N LEU A 211 18.23 -17.04 -0.11
CA LEU A 211 18.18 -16.90 1.35
C LEU A 211 16.86 -17.41 1.95
N GLY A 212 15.89 -17.81 1.11
CA GLY A 212 14.52 -18.18 1.51
C GLY A 212 13.78 -17.08 2.27
N LEU A 213 14.02 -15.83 1.91
CA LEU A 213 13.31 -14.65 2.37
C LEU A 213 12.01 -14.44 1.56
N PRO A 214 10.98 -13.79 2.14
CA PRO A 214 9.79 -13.42 1.38
C PRO A 214 10.16 -12.45 0.25
N TRP A 215 9.53 -12.64 -0.91
CA TRP A 215 9.75 -11.77 -2.06
C TRP A 215 9.15 -10.39 -1.81
N LEU A 216 9.90 -9.35 -2.18
CA LEU A 216 9.47 -7.96 -2.04
C LEU A 216 9.08 -7.37 -3.40
N THR A 217 8.07 -6.51 -3.35
CA THR A 217 7.46 -5.84 -4.50
C THR A 217 7.26 -4.36 -4.20
N ALA A 218 6.93 -3.58 -5.23
CA ALA A 218 6.62 -2.17 -5.06
C ALA A 218 5.30 -2.00 -4.28
N ALA A 219 5.36 -1.36 -3.12
CA ALA A 219 4.19 -1.17 -2.26
C ALA A 219 3.39 0.08 -2.67
N THR A 220 2.31 -0.07 -3.42
CA THR A 220 1.54 1.03 -4.03
C THR A 220 1.13 2.14 -3.05
N VAL A 221 0.48 1.80 -1.93
CA VAL A 221 -0.02 2.78 -0.95
C VAL A 221 1.14 3.53 -0.30
N ARG A 222 2.21 2.83 0.06
CA ARG A 222 3.40 3.41 0.69
C ARG A 222 4.13 4.34 -0.29
N SER A 223 4.32 3.91 -1.54
CA SER A 223 4.96 4.71 -2.58
C SER A 223 4.17 5.98 -2.89
N LEU A 224 2.83 5.88 -2.98
CA LEU A 224 1.98 7.06 -3.16
C LEU A 224 2.07 8.02 -1.97
N ALA A 225 2.02 7.52 -0.74
CA ALA A 225 2.14 8.35 0.46
C ALA A 225 3.51 9.05 0.53
N HIS A 226 4.58 8.37 0.13
CA HIS A 226 5.93 8.92 0.06
C HIS A 226 6.06 10.03 -0.98
N VAL A 227 5.56 9.81 -2.20
CA VAL A 227 5.54 10.83 -3.27
C VAL A 227 4.72 12.05 -2.85
N GLN A 228 3.57 11.85 -2.20
CA GLN A 228 2.75 12.95 -1.67
C GLN A 228 3.46 13.76 -0.57
N ALA A 229 4.27 13.11 0.28
CA ALA A 229 5.04 13.79 1.32
C ALA A 229 6.16 14.67 0.73
N LEU A 230 6.69 14.30 -0.44
CA LEU A 230 7.73 15.03 -1.18
C LEU A 230 7.17 16.02 -2.20
N GLN A 231 5.85 16.15 -2.29
CA GLN A 231 5.18 17.03 -3.24
C GLN A 231 5.43 18.50 -2.89
N THR A 232 5.87 19.26 -3.88
CA THR A 232 6.02 20.71 -3.78
C THR A 232 4.73 21.39 -4.23
N TYR A 233 4.49 22.59 -3.72
CA TYR A 233 3.30 23.37 -4.04
C TYR A 233 3.72 24.78 -4.39
N ASP A 234 3.08 25.34 -5.39
CA ASP A 234 3.28 26.72 -5.83
C ASP A 234 2.94 27.69 -4.67
N PRO A 235 3.86 28.61 -4.31
CA PRO A 235 3.63 29.63 -3.30
C PRO A 235 2.35 30.46 -3.52
N HIS A 236 2.00 30.76 -4.77
CA HIS A 236 0.94 31.72 -5.13
C HIS A 236 -0.40 31.02 -5.36
N THR A 237 -0.42 29.91 -6.11
CA THR A 237 -1.66 29.21 -6.46
C THR A 237 -2.05 28.12 -5.45
N GLY A 238 -1.12 27.70 -4.58
CA GLY A 238 -1.34 26.59 -3.64
C GLY A 238 -1.52 25.23 -4.31
N LYS A 239 -1.35 25.14 -5.63
CA LYS A 239 -1.47 23.90 -6.41
C LYS A 239 -0.16 23.11 -6.40
N PRO A 240 -0.22 21.78 -6.57
CA PRO A 240 0.97 20.97 -6.79
C PRO A 240 1.87 21.51 -7.91
N ASN A 241 3.18 21.60 -7.66
CA ASN A 241 4.19 22.12 -8.58
C ASN A 241 5.39 21.17 -8.77
N GLY A 242 5.14 19.86 -8.65
CA GLY A 242 6.16 18.82 -8.77
C GLY A 242 6.43 18.06 -7.47
N VAL A 243 7.49 17.27 -7.49
CA VAL A 243 7.94 16.39 -6.40
C VAL A 243 9.46 16.49 -6.28
N VAL A 244 9.97 16.51 -5.05
CA VAL A 244 11.42 16.43 -4.80
C VAL A 244 11.90 15.00 -5.04
N GLU A 245 12.55 14.78 -6.19
CA GLU A 245 13.10 13.47 -6.58
C GLU A 245 14.49 13.25 -5.95
N GLN A 246 14.55 12.38 -4.93
CA GLN A 246 15.76 12.08 -4.17
C GLN A 246 15.90 10.59 -3.84
N ARG A 247 17.10 10.15 -3.46
CA ARG A 247 17.41 8.75 -3.09
C ARG A 247 17.62 8.53 -1.58
N VAL A 248 17.87 9.59 -0.82
CA VAL A 248 18.27 9.57 0.60
C VAL A 248 17.17 9.07 1.52
N THR A 249 15.93 9.53 1.37
CA THR A 249 14.86 9.17 2.32
C THR A 249 14.55 7.67 2.29
N ASN A 250 14.54 7.05 1.11
CA ASN A 250 14.35 5.60 1.01
C ASN A 250 15.54 4.84 1.61
N ALA A 251 16.79 5.29 1.38
CA ALA A 251 17.96 4.70 2.02
C ALA A 251 17.87 4.81 3.56
N VAL A 252 17.57 5.99 4.08
CA VAL A 252 17.41 6.23 5.53
C VAL A 252 16.29 5.37 6.12
N ILE A 253 15.13 5.29 5.48
CA ILE A 253 13.99 4.47 5.96
C ILE A 253 14.40 2.99 6.07
N HIS A 254 15.07 2.44 5.05
CA HIS A 254 15.45 1.03 5.05
C HIS A 254 16.63 0.75 5.98
N THR A 255 17.59 1.67 6.12
CA THR A 255 18.69 1.57 7.10
C THR A 255 18.14 1.59 8.53
N VAL A 256 17.24 2.51 8.84
CA VAL A 256 16.58 2.57 10.16
C VAL A 256 15.75 1.32 10.39
N LEU A 257 14.99 0.84 9.41
CA LEU A 257 14.24 -0.42 9.53
C LEU A 257 15.17 -1.61 9.82
N GLY A 258 16.30 -1.71 9.11
CA GLY A 258 17.31 -2.74 9.35
C GLY A 258 17.89 -2.65 10.76
N ALA A 259 18.24 -1.45 11.21
CA ALA A 259 18.74 -1.21 12.57
C ALA A 259 17.70 -1.58 13.64
N LEU A 260 16.42 -1.25 13.43
CA LEU A 260 15.32 -1.59 14.33
C LEU A 260 15.07 -3.11 14.43
N VAL A 261 15.33 -3.86 13.35
CA VAL A 261 15.17 -5.32 13.33
C VAL A 261 16.36 -6.01 14.02
N VAL A 262 17.57 -5.52 13.82
CA VAL A 262 18.81 -6.14 14.36
C VAL A 262 19.05 -5.76 15.83
N ALA A 263 18.74 -4.52 16.23
CA ALA A 263 19.01 -4.05 17.58
C ALA A 263 17.91 -4.45 18.58
N ASN A 264 18.32 -5.03 19.71
CA ASN A 264 17.40 -5.52 20.75
C ASN A 264 16.60 -4.40 21.43
N ALA A 265 17.26 -3.33 21.86
CA ALA A 265 16.63 -2.27 22.65
C ALA A 265 15.52 -1.52 21.88
N PRO A 266 15.74 -1.05 20.63
CA PRO A 266 14.68 -0.39 19.86
C PRO A 266 13.49 -1.31 19.54
N ARG A 267 13.76 -2.58 19.22
CA ARG A 267 12.73 -3.60 18.96
C ARG A 267 11.84 -3.86 20.18
N GLN A 268 12.44 -3.99 21.36
CA GLN A 268 11.70 -4.14 22.61
C GLN A 268 10.90 -2.87 22.95
N TRP A 269 11.47 -1.69 22.71
CA TRP A 269 10.76 -0.42 22.90
C TRP A 269 9.51 -0.34 22.01
N LEU A 270 9.62 -0.68 20.72
CA LEU A 270 8.47 -0.72 19.80
C LEU A 270 7.39 -1.70 20.27
N THR A 271 7.79 -2.89 20.69
CA THR A 271 6.88 -3.94 21.19
C THR A 271 6.05 -3.47 22.38
N ARG A 272 6.67 -2.72 23.30
CA ARG A 272 6.03 -2.24 24.54
C ARG A 272 5.22 -0.96 24.36
N THR A 273 5.56 -0.13 23.37
CA THR A 273 5.02 1.23 23.24
C THR A 273 3.91 1.32 22.20
N VAL A 274 4.02 0.56 21.11
CA VAL A 274 3.11 0.70 19.96
C VAL A 274 1.97 -0.31 20.06
N PRO A 275 0.74 0.11 20.35
CA PRO A 275 -0.41 -0.80 20.36
C PRO A 275 -0.79 -1.20 18.92
N PRO A 276 -0.98 -2.50 18.61
CA PRO A 276 -1.46 -2.95 17.30
C PRO A 276 -2.76 -2.28 16.87
N ALA A 277 -3.67 -2.00 17.82
CA ALA A 277 -4.93 -1.32 17.57
C ALA A 277 -4.75 0.08 16.95
N GLY A 278 -3.76 0.84 17.40
CA GLY A 278 -3.42 2.14 16.79
C GLY A 278 -2.97 1.99 15.34
N LEU A 279 -2.19 0.95 15.03
CA LEU A 279 -1.79 0.63 13.65
C LEU A 279 -2.99 0.23 12.77
N MET A 280 -3.99 -0.44 13.33
CA MET A 280 -5.23 -0.74 12.59
C MET A 280 -6.02 0.53 12.28
N GLY A 281 -6.04 1.51 13.20
CA GLY A 281 -6.56 2.85 12.93
C GLY A 281 -5.83 3.54 11.77
N LEU A 282 -4.50 3.40 11.69
CA LEU A 282 -3.70 3.89 10.57
C LEU A 282 -4.02 3.14 9.27
N PHE A 283 -4.19 1.82 9.30
CA PHE A 283 -4.56 1.03 8.11
C PHE A 283 -5.93 1.44 7.56
N PHE A 284 -6.90 1.67 8.46
CA PHE A 284 -8.20 2.20 8.10
C PHE A 284 -8.11 3.61 7.49
N TYR A 285 -7.27 4.48 8.06
CA TYR A 285 -6.99 5.80 7.46
C TYR A 285 -6.38 5.66 6.06
N MET A 286 -5.35 4.83 5.87
CA MET A 286 -4.71 4.64 4.58
C MET A 286 -5.72 4.16 3.53
N GLY A 287 -6.50 3.11 3.83
CA GLY A 287 -7.53 2.61 2.92
C GLY A 287 -8.57 3.68 2.56
N SER A 288 -9.16 4.34 3.56
CA SER A 288 -10.16 5.40 3.31
C SER A 288 -9.60 6.61 2.57
N SER A 289 -8.34 6.99 2.84
CA SER A 289 -7.67 8.10 2.15
C SER A 289 -7.37 7.77 0.69
N THR A 290 -6.98 6.53 0.37
CA THR A 290 -6.72 6.10 -1.03
C THR A 290 -8.01 6.03 -1.84
N LEU A 291 -9.12 5.58 -1.24
CA LEU A 291 -10.45 5.64 -1.86
C LEU A 291 -10.89 7.07 -2.15
N THR A 292 -10.76 7.96 -1.16
CA THR A 292 -11.28 9.34 -1.28
C THR A 292 -10.37 10.27 -2.08
N SER A 293 -9.06 10.04 -2.07
CA SER A 293 -8.07 10.93 -2.66
C SER A 293 -7.58 10.42 -4.01
N GLY A 294 -8.28 10.80 -5.07
CA GLY A 294 -7.81 10.65 -6.44
C GLY A 294 -8.11 9.30 -7.09
N ASN A 295 -9.06 8.52 -6.56
CA ASN A 295 -9.67 7.39 -7.24
C ASN A 295 -10.92 7.83 -8.01
N ALA A 296 -10.85 7.78 -9.34
CA ALA A 296 -11.92 8.26 -10.19
C ALA A 296 -13.15 7.33 -10.21
N LEU A 297 -12.98 6.02 -9.97
CA LEU A 297 -14.12 5.12 -9.76
C LEU A 297 -14.92 5.54 -8.52
N TRP A 298 -14.24 5.80 -7.40
CA TRP A 298 -14.89 6.29 -6.19
C TRP A 298 -15.60 7.63 -6.40
N ALA A 299 -14.95 8.57 -7.09
CA ALA A 299 -15.55 9.87 -7.42
C ALA A 299 -16.83 9.72 -8.27
N ARG A 300 -16.81 8.82 -9.27
CA ARG A 300 -18.00 8.51 -10.10
C ARG A 300 -19.12 7.87 -9.26
N LEU A 301 -18.80 6.96 -8.35
CA LEU A 301 -19.78 6.34 -7.45
C LEU A 301 -20.43 7.37 -6.52
N VAL A 302 -19.64 8.22 -5.87
CA VAL A 302 -20.16 9.30 -5.00
C VAL A 302 -21.01 10.27 -5.81
N GLY A 303 -20.59 10.66 -7.02
CA GLY A 303 -21.35 11.52 -7.91
C GLY A 303 -22.68 10.92 -8.39
N LEU A 304 -22.79 9.59 -8.50
CA LEU A 304 -24.05 8.91 -8.79
C LEU A 304 -25.02 8.91 -7.60
N ILE A 305 -24.50 8.91 -6.36
CA ILE A 305 -25.28 8.89 -5.11
C ILE A 305 -25.71 10.30 -4.71
N ALA A 306 -24.81 11.29 -4.83
CA ALA A 306 -25.09 12.68 -4.55
C ALA A 306 -26.11 13.19 -5.59
N ARG A 307 -27.40 13.29 -5.21
CA ARG A 307 -28.41 13.91 -6.07
C ARG A 307 -27.92 15.30 -6.46
N GLN A 308 -27.86 15.56 -7.76
CA GLN A 308 -27.33 16.75 -8.40
C GLN A 308 -28.12 18.03 -8.02
N LYS A 309 -27.99 18.52 -6.78
CA LYS A 309 -28.55 19.83 -6.40
C LYS A 309 -27.60 20.98 -6.77
N ASP A 310 -26.29 20.71 -6.88
CA ASP A 310 -25.29 21.66 -7.35
C ASP A 310 -24.79 21.32 -8.75
N LYS A 311 -25.30 22.04 -9.76
CA LYS A 311 -24.89 21.92 -11.17
C LYS A 311 -23.55 22.60 -11.49
N THR A 312 -22.81 23.11 -10.50
CA THR A 312 -21.66 24.00 -10.77
C THR A 312 -20.29 23.30 -10.81
N THR A 313 -20.21 22.00 -10.48
CA THR A 313 -18.91 21.29 -10.41
C THR A 313 -19.00 19.82 -10.85
N SER A 314 -19.37 19.57 -12.11
CA SER A 314 -18.96 18.33 -12.77
C SER A 314 -18.84 18.52 -14.28
N PRO A 315 -17.72 18.11 -14.90
CA PRO A 315 -17.63 18.05 -16.35
C PRO A 315 -18.44 16.84 -16.85
N GLU A 316 -19.77 16.93 -16.88
CA GLU A 316 -20.63 15.92 -17.51
C GLU A 316 -20.47 16.02 -19.05
N ARG A 317 -19.53 15.26 -19.63
CA ARG A 317 -19.46 15.00 -21.08
C ARG A 317 -20.03 13.63 -21.48
N ALA A 318 -20.37 12.76 -20.53
CA ALA A 318 -20.83 11.40 -20.79
C ALA A 318 -22.21 11.11 -20.18
N PRO A 319 -23.10 10.38 -20.87
CA PRO A 319 -24.44 10.09 -20.38
C PRO A 319 -24.43 9.13 -19.18
N ARG A 320 -25.32 9.37 -18.21
CA ARG A 320 -25.36 8.67 -16.91
C ARG A 320 -25.50 7.16 -16.98
N HIS A 321 -26.24 6.64 -17.96
CA HIS A 321 -26.42 5.19 -18.11
C HIS A 321 -25.09 4.51 -18.46
N LEU A 322 -24.21 5.14 -19.25
CA LEU A 322 -22.86 4.62 -19.53
C LEU A 322 -21.98 4.67 -18.28
N VAL A 323 -22.05 5.76 -17.51
CA VAL A 323 -21.32 5.87 -16.24
C VAL A 323 -21.76 4.78 -15.26
N LYS A 324 -23.06 4.52 -15.13
CA LYS A 324 -23.58 3.43 -14.30
C LYS A 324 -23.09 2.06 -14.77
N ARG A 325 -23.16 1.78 -16.08
CA ARG A 325 -22.68 0.51 -16.67
C ARG A 325 -21.18 0.32 -16.41
N LEU A 326 -20.37 1.37 -16.64
CA LEU A 326 -18.93 1.33 -16.38
C LEU A 326 -18.64 1.06 -14.90
N CYS A 327 -19.28 1.80 -13.99
CA CYS A 327 -19.11 1.60 -12.55
C CYS A 327 -19.55 0.19 -12.11
N ALA A 328 -20.62 -0.36 -12.69
CA ALA A 328 -21.06 -1.72 -12.41
C ALA A 328 -20.00 -2.75 -12.83
N VAL A 329 -19.47 -2.65 -14.06
CA VAL A 329 -18.39 -3.53 -14.54
C VAL A 329 -17.15 -3.44 -13.65
N GLN A 330 -16.73 -2.23 -13.30
CA GLN A 330 -15.57 -2.02 -12.41
C GLN A 330 -15.80 -2.60 -11.01
N PHE A 331 -17.00 -2.42 -10.46
CA PHE A 331 -17.35 -2.98 -9.15
C PHE A 331 -17.37 -4.51 -9.18
N THR A 332 -17.90 -5.11 -10.23
CA THR A 332 -17.83 -6.57 -10.44
C THR A 332 -16.37 -7.04 -10.50
N CYS A 333 -15.48 -6.33 -11.21
CA CYS A 333 -14.05 -6.66 -11.24
C CYS A 333 -13.42 -6.60 -9.84
N VAL A 334 -13.68 -5.52 -9.09
CA VAL A 334 -13.19 -5.37 -7.70
C VAL A 334 -13.73 -6.48 -6.82
N ALA A 335 -15.02 -6.80 -6.90
CA ALA A 335 -15.66 -7.83 -6.09
C ALA A 335 -15.09 -9.22 -6.39
N THR A 336 -14.91 -9.58 -7.67
CA THR A 336 -14.30 -10.85 -8.07
C THR A 336 -12.86 -10.97 -7.56
N LEU A 337 -12.03 -9.95 -7.76
CA LEU A 337 -10.65 -9.95 -7.28
C LEU A 337 -10.57 -9.99 -5.76
N PHE A 338 -11.44 -9.26 -5.07
CA PHE A 338 -11.53 -9.29 -3.61
C PHE A 338 -11.93 -10.67 -3.11
N TRP A 339 -12.97 -11.27 -3.70
CA TRP A 339 -13.42 -12.62 -3.36
C TRP A 339 -12.30 -13.65 -3.55
N LEU A 340 -11.61 -13.64 -4.70
CA LEU A 340 -10.46 -14.50 -4.95
C LEU A 340 -9.37 -14.31 -3.89
N SER A 341 -9.09 -13.07 -3.48
CA SER A 341 -8.07 -12.78 -2.46
C SER A 341 -8.38 -13.34 -1.07
N GLN A 342 -9.66 -13.62 -0.76
CA GLN A 342 -10.06 -14.21 0.52
C GLN A 342 -10.10 -15.75 0.48
N HIS A 343 -10.11 -16.36 -0.71
CA HIS A 343 -10.21 -17.82 -0.87
C HIS A 343 -8.84 -18.50 -0.83
N LYS A 344 -8.69 -19.51 0.03
CA LYS A 344 -7.42 -20.26 0.20
C LYS A 344 -7.01 -21.04 -1.04
N THR A 345 -7.97 -21.68 -1.72
CA THR A 345 -7.73 -22.53 -2.91
C THR A 345 -7.78 -21.73 -4.20
N LEU A 346 -8.84 -20.96 -4.40
CA LEU A 346 -9.05 -20.20 -5.63
C LEU A 346 -8.20 -18.93 -5.72
N GLY A 347 -7.57 -18.50 -4.62
CA GLY A 347 -6.65 -17.35 -4.62
C GLY A 347 -5.48 -17.49 -5.59
N VAL A 348 -5.11 -18.72 -5.98
CA VAL A 348 -4.15 -18.99 -7.05
C VAL A 348 -4.57 -18.34 -8.38
N LEU A 349 -5.87 -18.22 -8.68
CA LEU A 349 -6.38 -17.61 -9.92
C LEU A 349 -6.31 -16.08 -9.92
N PHE A 350 -6.00 -15.44 -8.79
CA PHE A 350 -5.94 -13.99 -8.65
C PHE A 350 -5.06 -13.30 -9.74
N PRO A 351 -3.80 -13.71 -9.97
CA PRO A 351 -2.99 -13.14 -11.05
C PRO A 351 -3.62 -13.24 -12.43
N LEU A 352 -4.35 -14.34 -12.73
CA LEU A 352 -4.96 -14.54 -14.03
C LEU A 352 -6.10 -13.54 -14.27
N VAL A 353 -6.98 -13.37 -13.28
CA VAL A 353 -8.08 -12.40 -13.36
C VAL A 353 -7.54 -10.96 -13.38
N LEU A 354 -6.46 -10.70 -12.63
CA LEU A 354 -5.77 -9.41 -12.67
C LEU A 354 -5.21 -9.12 -14.07
N ALA A 355 -4.61 -10.12 -14.72
CA ALA A 355 -4.08 -10.01 -16.08
C ALA A 355 -5.15 -9.78 -17.16
N LEU A 356 -6.41 -10.15 -16.89
CA LEU A 356 -7.55 -9.91 -17.76
C LEU A 356 -8.14 -8.49 -17.62
N LEU A 357 -7.74 -7.69 -16.64
CA LEU A 357 -8.28 -6.32 -16.48
C LEU A 357 -7.93 -5.38 -17.64
N PRO A 358 -6.69 -5.33 -18.17
CA PRO A 358 -6.37 -4.42 -19.27
C PRO A 358 -7.18 -4.65 -20.56
N PRO A 359 -7.41 -5.89 -21.04
CA PRO A 359 -8.19 -6.12 -22.27
C PRO A 359 -9.72 -6.06 -22.11
N LEU A 360 -10.26 -6.02 -20.87
CA LEU A 360 -11.71 -6.09 -20.62
C LEU A 360 -12.48 -4.79 -20.92
N ARG A 361 -11.79 -3.71 -21.26
CA ARG A 361 -12.38 -2.44 -21.70
C ARG A 361 -12.20 -2.30 -23.20
#